data_AF-A0A507FI37-F1
#
_entry.id   AF-A0A507FI37-F1
#
_cell.length_a   1.000
_cell.length_b   1.000
_cell.length_c   1.000
_cell.angle_alpha   90.00
_cell.angle_beta   90.00
_cell.angle_gamma   90.00
#
_symmetry.space_group_name_H-M   'P 1'
#
loop_
_entity.id
_entity.type
_entity.pdbx_description
1 polymer ?
#
loop_
_entity_poly.entity_id
_entity_poly.type
_entity_poly.pdbx_seq_one_letter_code
_entity_poly.pdbx_strand_id
1 'polypeptide(L)'
;MYRQLVRRLSTAAPAFARRRVVQGSDALGAGAGAEAAVAGLTGKWDVDGLTRYEVDLAETAVWVGSLLSDMGSPLSSQSKLVKNSFNPSAVGIALEETRSFVYELQESRANGTPSNASLHVRVADLKLAPPAQHKFLQLAAPFYNGTDLVTMHSNDASLSAAAAKLSLLEQLDAMLVEAKKTDSPSAELLAKLPIDLRHLKRQKRDLSFPEHWKKPVPQQQKPVHEEAAL
;
A
#
# COMPACT_ATOMS: atom_id res chain seq x y z
N MET A 1 -3.35 26.21 -29.29
CA MET A 1 -4.16 27.26 -28.64
C MET A 1 -4.19 26.98 -27.14
N TYR A 2 -3.38 27.68 -26.35
CA TYR A 2 -3.39 27.56 -24.89
C TYR A 2 -4.49 28.45 -24.31
N ARG A 3 -5.50 27.86 -23.65
CA ARG A 3 -6.46 28.60 -22.84
C ARG A 3 -5.75 29.03 -21.56
N GLN A 4 -5.46 30.33 -21.44
CA GLN A 4 -5.04 30.90 -20.16
C GLN A 4 -6.21 30.81 -19.18
N LEU A 5 -6.05 29.98 -18.14
CA LEU A 5 -6.93 29.97 -16.98
C LEU A 5 -6.69 31.27 -16.21
N VAL A 6 -7.53 32.27 -16.46
CA VAL A 6 -7.61 33.48 -15.63
C VAL A 6 -8.19 33.06 -14.28
N ARG A 7 -7.32 32.68 -13.34
CA ARG A 7 -7.71 32.48 -11.94
C ARG A 7 -8.08 33.85 -11.38
N ARG A 8 -9.37 34.08 -11.15
CA ARG A 8 -9.82 35.25 -10.40
C ARG A 8 -9.33 35.09 -8.96
N LEU A 9 -8.51 36.03 -8.51
CA LEU A 9 -8.08 36.11 -7.12
C LEU A 9 -9.31 36.22 -6.21
N SER A 10 -9.52 35.22 -5.36
CA SER A 10 -10.54 35.26 -4.34
C SER A 10 -9.99 36.07 -3.17
N THR A 11 -10.40 37.34 -3.06
CA THR A 11 -10.05 38.24 -1.95
C THR A 11 -10.77 37.91 -0.65
N ALA A 12 -11.55 36.82 -0.61
CA ALA A 12 -12.33 36.40 0.56
C ALA A 12 -11.51 35.63 1.61
N ALA A 13 -10.20 35.46 1.42
CA ALA A 13 -9.36 34.80 2.42
C ALA A 13 -9.14 35.74 3.63
N PRO A 14 -9.54 35.33 4.86
CA PRO A 14 -9.50 36.18 6.06
C PRO A 14 -8.07 36.59 6.47
N ALA A 15 -7.04 35.98 5.90
CA ALA A 15 -5.65 36.35 6.11
C ALA A 15 -5.28 37.74 5.54
N PHE A 16 -6.03 38.22 4.53
CA PHE A 16 -5.87 39.57 3.97
C PHE A 16 -6.67 40.64 4.75
N ALA A 17 -7.41 40.27 5.80
CA ALA A 17 -8.06 41.22 6.70
C ALA A 17 -7.07 41.88 7.69
N ARG A 18 -5.80 42.09 7.30
CA ARG A 18 -4.81 42.80 8.10
C ARG A 18 -4.93 44.31 7.89
N ARG A 19 -5.84 44.85 8.68
CA ARG A 19 -5.91 46.16 9.35
C ARG A 19 -4.93 47.24 8.88
N ARG A 20 -5.45 48.23 8.16
CA ARG A 20 -4.83 49.57 8.08
C ARG A 20 -5.39 50.43 9.22
N VAL A 21 -4.52 51.04 10.02
CA VAL A 21 -4.92 52.21 10.82
C VAL A 21 -4.80 53.39 9.85
N VAL A 22 -5.94 53.89 9.38
CA VAL A 22 -5.98 55.12 8.59
C VAL A 22 -5.67 56.26 9.56
N GLN A 23 -4.45 56.81 9.53
CA GLN A 23 -4.21 58.11 10.10
C GLN A 23 -4.93 59.13 9.22
N GLY A 24 -6.08 59.61 9.70
CA GLY A 24 -6.80 60.70 9.06
C GLY A 24 -5.96 61.96 9.12
N SER A 25 -5.29 62.28 8.02
CA SER A 25 -4.79 63.64 7.79
C SER A 25 -5.95 64.48 7.28
N ASP A 26 -6.31 65.48 8.08
CA ASP A 26 -7.17 66.63 7.77
C ASP A 26 -8.69 66.42 7.81
N ALA A 27 -9.24 66.45 9.02
CA ALA A 27 -10.52 67.13 9.26
C ALA A 27 -10.53 67.72 10.68
N LEU A 28 -10.34 69.03 10.77
CA LEU A 28 -10.65 69.85 11.94
C LEU A 28 -12.14 69.69 12.29
N GLY A 29 -12.45 69.15 13.46
CA GLY A 29 -13.77 69.33 14.06
C GLY A 29 -14.34 68.15 14.84
N ALA A 30 -14.19 68.24 16.17
CA ALA A 30 -15.14 67.77 17.17
C ALA A 30 -15.54 66.27 17.24
N GLY A 31 -15.01 65.60 18.26
CA GLY A 31 -15.83 64.87 19.23
C GLY A 31 -16.31 63.45 18.87
N ALA A 32 -15.92 62.51 19.74
CA ALA A 32 -16.47 61.17 19.95
C ALA A 32 -15.93 60.02 19.06
N GLY A 33 -15.16 59.14 19.71
CA GLY A 33 -15.08 57.71 19.38
C GLY A 33 -14.36 57.33 18.08
N ALA A 34 -13.06 57.62 17.98
CA ALA A 34 -12.22 57.05 16.93
C ALA A 34 -11.96 55.54 17.18
N GLU A 35 -12.98 54.70 17.00
CA GLU A 35 -12.71 53.36 16.49
C GLU A 35 -12.08 53.56 15.11
N ALA A 36 -10.77 53.37 15.01
CA ALA A 36 -10.05 53.40 13.74
C ALA A 36 -10.78 52.46 12.76
N ALA A 37 -11.47 53.05 11.79
CA ALA A 37 -12.23 52.31 10.80
C ALA A 37 -11.27 51.40 10.04
N VAL A 38 -11.33 50.11 10.35
CA VAL A 38 -10.52 49.06 9.74
C VAL A 38 -11.05 48.87 8.32
N ALA A 39 -10.47 49.59 7.37
CA ALA A 39 -10.74 49.37 5.95
C ALA A 39 -10.04 48.07 5.52
N GLY A 40 -10.80 47.13 4.93
CA GLY A 40 -10.23 45.94 4.29
C GLY A 40 -9.37 46.33 3.08
N LEU A 41 -8.38 45.50 2.75
CA LEU A 41 -7.56 45.68 1.54
C LEU A 41 -8.46 45.67 0.31
N THR A 42 -8.26 46.62 -0.60
CA THR A 42 -9.12 46.80 -1.78
C THR A 42 -8.77 45.82 -2.91
N GLY A 43 -7.62 45.15 -2.81
CA GLY A 43 -7.11 44.23 -3.82
C GLY A 43 -6.50 44.94 -5.02
N LYS A 44 -6.30 46.27 -4.94
CA LYS A 44 -5.65 47.09 -5.98
C LYS A 44 -4.26 47.50 -5.48
N TRP A 45 -3.22 47.00 -6.15
CA TRP A 45 -1.81 47.21 -5.73
C TRP A 45 -1.45 48.69 -5.58
N ASP A 46 -1.94 49.55 -6.47
CA ASP A 46 -1.65 50.99 -6.46
C ASP A 46 -2.31 51.74 -5.28
N VAL A 47 -3.39 51.19 -4.72
CA VAL A 47 -4.18 51.84 -3.64
C VAL A 47 -3.77 51.33 -2.27
N ASP A 48 -3.42 50.04 -2.20
CA ASP A 48 -3.09 49.38 -0.96
C ASP A 48 -1.61 49.57 -0.55
N GLY A 49 -0.76 50.08 -1.46
CA GLY A 49 0.66 50.37 -1.19
C GLY A 49 1.51 49.12 -0.96
N LEU A 50 1.00 47.95 -1.32
CA LEU A 50 1.68 46.66 -1.18
C LEU A 50 2.50 46.37 -2.44
N THR A 51 3.71 45.89 -2.23
CA THR A 51 4.53 45.38 -3.33
C THR A 51 4.00 44.02 -3.79
N ARG A 52 4.21 43.69 -5.07
CA ARG A 52 3.84 42.38 -5.63
C ARG A 52 4.40 41.21 -4.80
N TYR A 53 5.60 41.36 -4.26
CA TYR A 53 6.24 40.33 -3.42
C TYR A 53 5.52 40.09 -2.10
N GLU A 54 4.95 41.13 -1.48
CA GLU A 54 4.19 40.99 -0.23
C GLU A 54 2.87 40.26 -0.46
N VAL A 55 2.24 40.49 -1.62
CA VAL A 55 1.04 39.75 -2.04
C VAL A 55 1.38 38.28 -2.30
N ASP A 56 2.42 38.00 -3.08
CA ASP A 56 2.87 36.63 -3.37
C ASP A 56 3.25 35.87 -2.08
N LEU A 57 3.90 36.55 -1.12
CA LEU A 57 4.26 35.97 0.18
C LEU A 57 3.02 35.65 1.01
N ALA A 58 2.04 36.55 1.07
CA ALA A 58 0.80 36.35 1.80
C ALA A 58 -0.02 35.20 1.21
N GLU A 59 -0.12 35.11 -0.12
CA GLU A 59 -0.78 33.98 -0.80
C GLU A 59 -0.07 32.66 -0.51
N THR A 60 1.26 32.64 -0.58
CA THR A 60 2.06 31.46 -0.25
C THR A 60 1.84 31.04 1.20
N ALA A 61 1.81 31.99 2.14
CA ALA A 61 1.58 31.70 3.56
C ALA A 61 0.17 31.13 3.81
N VAL A 62 -0.85 31.63 3.11
CA VAL A 62 -2.23 31.10 3.18
C VAL A 62 -2.29 29.68 2.63
N TRP A 63 -1.67 29.45 1.46
CA TRP A 63 -1.62 28.14 0.83
C TRP A 63 -0.88 27.11 1.70
N VAL A 64 0.29 27.48 2.24
CA VAL A 64 1.05 26.62 3.17
C VAL A 64 0.26 26.38 4.45
N GLY A 65 -0.43 27.39 4.99
CA GLY A 65 -1.29 27.26 6.15
C GLY A 65 -2.43 26.26 5.94
N SER A 66 -3.10 26.31 4.78
CA SER A 66 -4.11 25.32 4.39
C SER A 66 -3.50 23.92 4.29
N LEU A 67 -2.37 23.78 3.60
CA LEU A 67 -1.68 22.50 3.44
C LEU A 67 -1.28 21.88 4.79
N LEU A 68 -0.73 22.68 5.70
CA LEU A 68 -0.37 22.25 7.04
C LEU A 68 -1.60 21.91 7.90
N SER A 69 -2.74 22.56 7.66
CA SER A 69 -4.00 22.24 8.34
C SER A 69 -4.59 20.92 7.84
N ASP A 70 -4.49 20.66 6.53
CA ASP A 70 -4.87 19.39 5.93
C ASP A 70 -3.97 18.24 6.41
N MET A 71 -2.66 18.47 6.50
CA MET A 71 -1.68 17.52 7.07
C MET A 71 -1.82 17.36 8.58
N GLY A 72 -2.18 18.44 9.29
CA GLY A 72 -2.39 18.48 10.73
C GLY A 72 -3.73 17.90 11.17
N SER A 73 -4.65 17.63 10.22
CA SER A 73 -5.86 16.88 10.50
C SER A 73 -5.44 15.50 11.04
N PRO A 74 -5.74 15.21 12.31
CA PRO A 74 -5.00 14.18 13.01
C PRO A 74 -5.33 12.82 12.43
N LEU A 75 -4.28 12.00 12.25
CA LEU A 75 -4.35 10.55 12.17
C LEU A 75 -5.20 9.91 13.29
N SER A 76 -5.66 10.68 14.29
CA SER A 76 -6.66 10.25 15.29
C SER A 76 -8.02 9.87 14.68
N SER A 77 -8.33 10.30 13.45
CA SER A 77 -9.48 9.76 12.70
C SER A 77 -9.19 8.38 12.10
N GLN A 78 -7.91 8.07 11.81
CA GLN A 78 -7.50 6.74 11.32
C GLN A 78 -7.44 5.70 12.44
N SER A 79 -7.16 6.08 13.68
CA SER A 79 -7.20 5.14 14.81
C SER A 79 -8.60 4.56 15.06
N LYS A 80 -9.66 5.26 14.64
CA LYS A 80 -11.05 4.74 14.66
C LYS A 80 -11.35 3.73 13.54
N LEU A 81 -10.53 3.70 12.49
CA LEU A 81 -10.63 2.77 11.36
C LEU A 81 -9.85 1.46 11.58
N VAL A 82 -8.92 1.43 12.55
CA VAL A 82 -8.23 0.18 12.97
C VAL A 82 -9.16 -0.63 13.88
N LYS A 83 -10.30 -1.08 13.36
CA LYS A 83 -11.24 -1.95 14.10
C LYS A 83 -11.03 -3.44 13.86
N ASN A 84 -10.18 -3.81 12.91
CA ASN A 84 -9.95 -5.22 12.61
C ASN A 84 -8.59 -5.60 13.19
N SER A 85 -8.60 -6.10 14.43
CA SER A 85 -7.47 -6.87 14.95
C SER A 85 -7.13 -7.96 13.94
N PHE A 86 -5.86 -8.07 13.56
CA PHE A 86 -5.39 -9.10 12.63
C PHE A 86 -5.82 -10.48 13.12
N ASN A 87 -6.73 -11.11 12.37
CA ASN A 87 -7.13 -12.48 12.61
C ASN A 87 -6.45 -13.34 11.54
N PRO A 88 -5.43 -14.15 11.90
CA PRO A 88 -4.80 -15.02 10.92
C PRO A 88 -5.84 -16.00 10.40
N SER A 89 -6.16 -15.88 9.11
CA SER A 89 -7.04 -16.83 8.45
C SER A 89 -6.38 -18.21 8.45
N ALA A 90 -7.10 -19.23 8.91
CA ALA A 90 -6.65 -20.63 8.84
C ALA A 90 -6.77 -21.23 7.43
N VAL A 91 -7.17 -20.42 6.44
CA VAL A 91 -7.38 -20.86 5.06
C VAL A 91 -6.03 -20.85 4.32
N GLY A 92 -5.59 -22.03 3.85
CA GLY A 92 -4.33 -22.22 3.11
C GLY A 92 -4.31 -21.69 1.67
N ILE A 93 -5.18 -20.72 1.37
CA ILE A 93 -5.31 -20.07 0.07
C ILE A 93 -5.10 -18.57 0.29
N ALA A 94 -4.10 -18.01 -0.38
CA ALA A 94 -3.82 -16.59 -0.39
C ALA A 94 -4.00 -16.02 -1.80
N LEU A 95 -4.82 -14.97 -1.90
CA LEU A 95 -4.98 -14.17 -3.11
C LEU A 95 -4.20 -12.88 -2.92
N GLU A 96 -3.16 -12.70 -3.71
CA GLU A 96 -2.37 -11.49 -3.74
C GLU A 96 -2.79 -10.62 -4.93
N GLU A 97 -2.84 -9.31 -4.69
CA GLU A 97 -3.12 -8.32 -5.72
C GLU A 97 -2.05 -7.24 -5.65
N THR A 98 -1.21 -7.19 -6.67
CA THR A 98 -0.22 -6.11 -6.80
C THR A 98 -0.86 -4.94 -7.53
N ARG A 99 -0.93 -3.78 -6.86
CA ARG A 99 -1.36 -2.50 -7.45
C ARG A 99 -0.17 -1.57 -7.58
N SER A 100 0.06 -1.06 -8.79
CA SER A 100 1.07 -0.04 -9.05
C SER A 100 0.40 1.33 -9.10
N PHE A 101 0.83 2.24 -8.23
CA PHE A 101 0.35 3.62 -8.24
C PHE A 101 1.40 4.50 -8.90
N VAL A 102 1.05 5.09 -10.04
CA VAL A 102 1.86 6.12 -10.68
C VAL A 102 1.36 7.46 -10.15
N TYR A 103 2.17 8.12 -9.33
CA TYR A 103 1.88 9.46 -8.82
C TYR A 103 2.22 10.50 -9.89
N GLU A 104 1.42 10.58 -10.94
CA GLU A 104 1.46 11.73 -11.85
C GLU A 104 0.49 12.81 -11.34
N LEU A 105 1.00 14.02 -11.14
CA LEU A 105 0.24 15.23 -10.79
C LEU A 105 -0.70 15.71 -11.91
N GLN A 106 -0.76 14.97 -13.02
CA GLN A 106 -1.71 15.20 -14.10
C GLN A 106 -2.92 14.29 -13.88
N GLU A 107 -4.12 14.74 -14.26
CA GLU A 107 -5.31 13.91 -14.33
C GLU A 107 -5.07 12.77 -15.33
N SER A 108 -4.38 11.71 -14.89
CA SER A 108 -4.22 10.49 -15.65
C SER A 108 -5.59 9.81 -15.64
N ARG A 109 -6.36 10.20 -16.67
CA ARG A 109 -7.49 9.53 -17.30
C ARG A 109 -7.69 8.12 -16.74
N ALA A 110 -8.88 7.89 -16.16
CA ALA A 110 -9.51 6.69 -15.58
C ALA A 110 -9.14 5.28 -16.12
N ASN A 111 -7.88 5.01 -16.42
CA ASN A 111 -7.36 3.71 -16.78
C ASN A 111 -6.85 3.12 -15.46
N GLY A 112 -7.66 2.22 -14.90
CA GLY A 112 -7.35 1.54 -13.65
C GLY A 112 -5.91 1.03 -13.66
N THR A 113 -5.21 1.25 -12.55
CA THR A 113 -3.85 0.73 -12.35
C THR A 113 -3.84 -0.75 -12.72
N PRO A 114 -2.93 -1.22 -13.60
CA PRO A 114 -2.87 -2.63 -13.95
C PRO A 114 -2.68 -3.43 -12.65
N SER A 115 -3.63 -4.30 -12.36
CA SER A 115 -3.65 -5.14 -11.18
C SER A 115 -3.24 -6.55 -11.59
N ASN A 116 -2.07 -6.99 -11.13
CA ASN A 116 -1.69 -8.39 -11.31
C ASN A 116 -2.22 -9.18 -10.12
N ALA A 117 -3.04 -10.19 -10.41
CA ALA A 117 -3.54 -11.13 -9.41
C ALA A 117 -2.69 -12.39 -9.40
N SER A 118 -2.32 -12.85 -8.21
CA SER A 118 -1.68 -14.15 -7.98
C SER A 118 -2.45 -14.94 -6.93
N LEU A 119 -2.45 -16.26 -7.12
CA LEU A 119 -3.05 -17.23 -6.22
C LEU A 119 -1.94 -18.13 -5.69
N HIS A 120 -1.84 -18.21 -4.37
CA HIS A 120 -0.86 -19.05 -3.68
C HIS A 120 -1.60 -20.06 -2.83
N VAL A 121 -1.29 -21.34 -3.02
CA VAL A 121 -1.93 -22.44 -2.30
C VAL A 121 -0.90 -23.42 -1.81
N ARG A 122 -0.97 -23.74 -0.52
CA ARG A 122 -0.17 -24.81 0.06
C ARG A 122 -0.89 -26.15 -0.17
N VAL A 123 -0.17 -27.13 -0.72
CA VAL A 123 -0.81 -28.40 -1.09
C VAL A 123 -1.20 -29.21 0.14
N ALA A 124 -0.42 -29.14 1.23
CA ALA A 124 -0.78 -29.75 2.51
C ALA A 124 -2.11 -29.24 3.08
N ASP A 125 -2.45 -27.96 2.86
CA ASP A 125 -3.66 -27.36 3.44
C ASP A 125 -4.95 -27.79 2.70
N LEU A 126 -4.82 -28.34 1.49
CA LEU A 126 -5.93 -28.87 0.70
C LEU A 126 -6.48 -30.21 1.21
N LYS A 127 -5.77 -30.88 2.14
CA LYS A 127 -6.17 -32.16 2.77
C LYS A 127 -6.60 -33.23 1.77
N LEU A 128 -5.92 -33.30 0.62
CA LEU A 128 -6.17 -34.33 -0.40
C LEU A 128 -5.56 -35.67 0.03
N ALA A 129 -6.20 -36.77 -0.37
CA ALA A 129 -5.61 -38.09 -0.21
C ALA A 129 -4.30 -38.21 -1.03
N PRO A 130 -3.29 -38.99 -0.60
CA PRO A 130 -2.00 -39.08 -1.29
C PRO A 130 -2.06 -39.31 -2.82
N PRO A 131 -2.92 -40.20 -3.38
CA PRO A 131 -3.00 -40.36 -4.83
C PRO A 131 -3.61 -39.14 -5.53
N ALA A 132 -4.61 -38.51 -4.92
CA ALA A 132 -5.23 -37.29 -5.44
C ALA A 132 -4.26 -36.08 -5.34
N GLN A 133 -3.48 -36.02 -4.28
CA GLN A 133 -2.44 -35.01 -4.09
C GLN A 133 -1.35 -35.13 -5.17
N HIS A 134 -0.89 -36.34 -5.47
CA HIS A 134 0.08 -36.57 -6.53
C HIS A 134 -0.48 -36.16 -7.90
N LYS A 135 -1.73 -36.54 -8.20
CA LYS A 135 -2.42 -36.12 -9.43
C LYS A 135 -2.56 -34.59 -9.52
N PHE A 136 -2.92 -33.94 -8.41
CA PHE A 136 -2.99 -32.48 -8.34
C PHE A 136 -1.64 -31.82 -8.64
N LEU A 137 -0.54 -32.33 -8.06
CA LEU A 137 0.81 -31.81 -8.31
C LEU A 137 1.25 -31.97 -9.77
N GLN A 138 0.81 -33.03 -10.45
CA GLN A 138 1.07 -33.21 -11.88
C GLN A 138 0.25 -32.25 -12.75
N LEU A 139 -1.03 -32.02 -12.43
CA LEU A 139 -1.85 -31.03 -13.13
C LEU A 139 -1.30 -29.61 -12.91
N ALA A 140 -0.83 -29.33 -11.71
CA ALA A 140 -0.24 -28.05 -11.32
C ALA A 140 1.27 -27.96 -11.63
N ALA A 141 1.85 -28.90 -12.38
CA ALA A 141 3.29 -28.99 -12.62
C ALA A 141 3.96 -27.63 -12.96
N PRO A 142 3.50 -26.84 -13.96
CA PRO A 142 4.15 -25.56 -14.29
C PRO A 142 4.05 -24.50 -13.19
N PHE A 143 3.11 -24.65 -12.26
CA PHE A 143 2.82 -23.70 -11.18
C PHE A 143 3.42 -24.12 -9.83
N TYR A 144 3.96 -25.33 -9.72
CA TYR A 144 4.48 -25.89 -8.49
C TYR A 144 5.94 -25.49 -8.23
N ASN A 145 6.26 -24.99 -7.03
CA ASN A 145 7.60 -24.53 -6.65
C ASN A 145 8.52 -25.63 -6.05
N GLY A 146 8.06 -26.88 -5.95
CA GLY A 146 8.85 -27.97 -5.35
C GLY A 146 8.81 -28.04 -3.82
N THR A 147 8.40 -26.97 -3.14
CA THR A 147 8.35 -26.84 -1.67
C THR A 147 6.91 -26.72 -1.15
N ASP A 148 6.00 -27.58 -1.63
CA ASP A 148 4.59 -27.64 -1.18
C ASP A 148 3.73 -26.39 -1.51
N LEU A 149 4.23 -25.49 -2.37
CA LEU A 149 3.54 -24.27 -2.78
C LEU A 149 3.24 -24.30 -4.28
N VAL A 150 1.96 -24.09 -4.62
CA VAL A 150 1.50 -23.83 -5.99
C VAL A 150 1.20 -22.35 -6.12
N THR A 151 1.79 -21.71 -7.13
CA THR A 151 1.60 -20.29 -7.44
C THR A 151 1.10 -20.13 -8.87
N MET A 152 -0.06 -19.50 -9.01
CA MET A 152 -0.69 -19.21 -10.29
C MET A 152 -0.80 -17.70 -10.47
N HIS A 153 -0.55 -17.23 -11.69
CA HIS A 153 -0.63 -15.82 -12.04
C HIS A 153 -1.69 -15.62 -13.12
N SER A 154 -2.45 -14.53 -13.03
CA SER A 154 -3.27 -14.10 -14.16
C SER A 154 -2.36 -13.42 -15.18
N ASN A 155 -2.34 -13.93 -16.42
CA ASN A 155 -1.55 -13.37 -17.51
C ASN A 155 -2.33 -12.30 -18.30
N ASP A 156 -3.59 -12.05 -17.94
CA ASP A 156 -4.50 -11.26 -18.76
C ASP A 156 -4.66 -9.85 -18.21
N ALA A 157 -3.84 -8.94 -18.74
CA ALA A 157 -3.82 -7.53 -18.33
C ALA A 157 -5.12 -6.76 -18.68
N SER A 158 -6.00 -7.37 -19.48
CA SER A 158 -7.29 -6.80 -19.87
C SER A 158 -8.40 -7.03 -18.84
N LEU A 159 -8.22 -8.01 -17.93
CA LEU A 159 -9.22 -8.36 -16.93
C LEU A 159 -9.17 -7.40 -15.74
N SER A 160 -10.34 -7.14 -15.15
CA SER A 160 -10.39 -6.49 -13.84
C SER A 160 -9.78 -7.39 -12.77
N ALA A 161 -9.21 -6.80 -11.72
CA ALA A 161 -8.65 -7.55 -10.58
C ALA A 161 -9.60 -8.63 -10.05
N ALA A 162 -10.89 -8.30 -9.94
CA ALA A 162 -11.91 -9.22 -9.45
C ALA A 162 -12.15 -10.39 -10.40
N ALA A 163 -12.26 -10.12 -11.72
CA ALA A 163 -12.42 -11.15 -12.73
C ALA A 163 -11.20 -12.07 -12.81
N ALA A 164 -9.99 -11.50 -12.73
CA ALA A 164 -8.74 -12.25 -12.70
C ALA A 164 -8.68 -13.21 -11.50
N LYS A 165 -9.07 -12.76 -10.30
CA LYS A 165 -9.13 -13.61 -9.10
C LYS A 165 -10.16 -14.73 -9.23
N LEU A 166 -11.34 -14.44 -9.76
CA LEU A 166 -12.38 -15.46 -9.99
C LEU A 166 -11.89 -16.53 -10.98
N SER A 167 -11.28 -16.12 -12.09
CA SER A 167 -10.72 -17.05 -13.07
C SER A 167 -9.65 -17.97 -12.45
N LEU A 168 -8.77 -17.42 -11.59
CA LEU A 168 -7.78 -18.24 -10.87
C LEU A 168 -8.44 -19.25 -9.92
N LEU A 169 -9.50 -18.86 -9.22
CA LEU A 169 -10.26 -19.76 -8.34
C LEU A 169 -11.00 -20.85 -9.13
N GLU A 170 -11.61 -20.51 -10.26
CA GLU A 170 -12.26 -21.49 -11.15
C GLU A 170 -11.26 -22.51 -11.69
N GLN A 171 -10.07 -22.05 -12.10
CA GLN A 171 -9.00 -22.94 -12.55
C GLN A 171 -8.51 -23.85 -11.43
N LEU A 172 -8.36 -23.33 -10.21
CA LEU A 172 -8.04 -24.15 -9.04
C LEU A 172 -9.11 -25.19 -8.76
N ASP A 173 -10.39 -24.80 -8.79
CA ASP A 173 -11.50 -25.72 -8.52
C ASP A 173 -11.58 -26.82 -9.58
N ALA A 174 -11.39 -26.47 -10.86
CA ALA A 174 -11.30 -27.44 -11.95
C ALA A 174 -10.17 -28.48 -11.71
N MET A 175 -8.98 -28.02 -11.28
CA MET A 175 -7.87 -28.92 -10.94
C MET A 175 -8.18 -29.78 -9.72
N LEU A 176 -8.84 -29.26 -8.69
CA LEU A 176 -9.25 -30.02 -7.51
C LEU A 176 -10.29 -31.09 -7.85
N VAL A 177 -11.28 -30.74 -8.68
CA VAL A 177 -12.31 -31.65 -9.15
C VAL A 177 -11.66 -32.76 -9.97
N GLU A 178 -10.72 -32.44 -10.86
CA GLU A 178 -10.01 -33.43 -11.65
C GLU A 178 -9.08 -34.31 -10.80
N ALA A 179 -8.39 -33.74 -9.82
CA ALA A 179 -7.54 -34.47 -8.89
C ALA A 179 -8.32 -35.50 -8.05
N LYS A 180 -9.56 -35.18 -7.68
CA LYS A 180 -10.45 -36.08 -6.92
C LYS A 180 -11.06 -37.19 -7.76
N LYS A 181 -11.08 -37.08 -9.10
CA LYS A 181 -11.57 -38.15 -9.98
C LYS A 181 -10.57 -39.31 -10.01
N THR A 182 -10.86 -40.35 -9.24
CA THR A 182 -10.07 -41.59 -9.16
C THR A 182 -10.33 -42.54 -10.33
N ASP A 183 -11.52 -42.45 -10.94
CA ASP A 183 -12.03 -43.49 -11.83
C ASP A 183 -11.65 -43.27 -13.31
N SER A 184 -10.87 -42.23 -13.60
CA SER A 184 -10.41 -41.93 -14.95
C SER A 184 -9.23 -42.84 -15.33
N PRO A 185 -9.17 -43.41 -16.55
CA PRO A 185 -8.03 -44.22 -17.01
C PRO A 185 -6.70 -43.44 -17.00
N SER A 186 -6.77 -42.11 -17.08
CA SER A 186 -5.61 -41.23 -16.93
C SER A 186 -5.02 -41.26 -15.51
N ALA A 187 -5.80 -41.55 -14.47
CA ALA A 187 -5.32 -41.59 -13.09
C ALA A 187 -4.28 -42.70 -12.87
N GLU A 188 -4.47 -43.87 -13.50
CA GLU A 188 -3.53 -44.98 -13.41
C GLU A 188 -2.21 -44.71 -14.13
N LEU A 189 -2.26 -43.98 -15.26
CA LEU A 189 -1.06 -43.56 -15.99
C LEU A 189 -0.27 -42.52 -15.20
N LEU A 190 -0.99 -41.53 -14.67
CA LEU A 190 -0.45 -40.45 -13.87
C LEU A 190 0.18 -40.94 -12.56
N ALA A 191 -0.38 -41.96 -11.92
CA ALA A 191 0.19 -42.56 -10.71
C ALA A 191 1.61 -43.14 -10.90
N LYS A 192 1.96 -43.56 -12.13
CA LYS A 192 3.28 -44.14 -12.43
C LYS A 192 4.32 -43.10 -12.84
N LEU A 193 3.88 -41.91 -13.22
CA LEU A 193 4.77 -40.86 -13.72
C LEU A 193 5.35 -40.06 -12.54
N PRO A 194 6.66 -39.83 -12.48
CA PRO A 194 7.23 -38.92 -11.49
C PRO A 194 6.76 -37.48 -11.77
N ILE A 195 6.65 -36.66 -10.72
CA ILE A 195 6.36 -35.24 -10.84
C ILE A 195 7.49 -34.57 -11.64
N ASP A 196 7.13 -33.84 -12.69
CA ASP A 196 8.10 -33.06 -13.45
C ASP A 196 8.51 -31.81 -12.66
N LEU A 197 9.81 -31.69 -12.40
CA LEU A 197 10.44 -30.58 -11.69
C LEU A 197 11.47 -29.86 -12.56
N ARG A 198 11.47 -30.09 -13.88
CA ARG A 198 12.47 -29.53 -14.80
C ARG A 198 12.36 -28.01 -14.97
N HIS A 199 11.18 -27.44 -14.74
CA HIS A 199 10.97 -25.99 -14.75
C HIS A 199 11.58 -25.29 -13.53
N LEU A 200 11.91 -26.03 -12.47
CA LEU A 200 12.51 -25.46 -11.26
C LEU A 200 14.01 -25.23 -11.46
N LYS A 201 14.42 -23.98 -11.26
CA LYS A 201 15.84 -23.65 -11.10
C LYS A 201 16.32 -24.28 -9.80
N ARG A 202 17.22 -25.26 -9.90
CA ARG A 202 17.86 -25.89 -8.74
C ARG A 202 18.55 -24.80 -7.91
N GLN A 203 18.07 -24.58 -6.69
CA GLN A 203 18.74 -23.68 -5.77
C GLN A 203 20.11 -24.26 -5.43
N LYS A 204 21.13 -23.40 -5.39
CA LYS A 204 22.45 -23.79 -4.89
C LYS A 204 22.26 -24.15 -3.43
N ARG A 205 22.76 -25.33 -3.01
CA ARG A 205 22.66 -25.79 -1.62
C ARG A 205 23.20 -24.71 -0.71
N ASP A 206 22.48 -24.42 0.37
CA ASP A 206 22.96 -23.54 1.41
C ASP A 206 24.25 -24.13 1.97
N LEU A 207 25.35 -23.40 1.76
CA LEU A 207 26.66 -23.78 2.27
C LEU A 207 26.64 -23.54 3.78
N SER A 208 26.27 -24.57 4.53
CA SER A 208 26.39 -24.57 5.98
C SER A 208 27.83 -24.90 6.36
N PHE A 209 28.31 -24.22 7.40
CA PHE A 209 29.64 -24.50 7.94
C PHE A 209 29.65 -25.90 8.55
N PRO A 210 30.61 -26.78 8.18
CA PRO A 210 30.66 -28.13 8.70
C PRO A 210 30.70 -28.15 10.23
N GLU A 211 29.83 -28.93 10.86
CA GLU A 211 29.72 -28.95 12.33
C GLU A 211 31.01 -29.38 13.02
N HIS A 212 31.75 -30.31 12.40
CA HIS A 212 33.02 -30.80 12.93
C HIS A 212 34.16 -29.74 12.89
N TRP A 213 33.98 -28.64 12.16
CA TRP A 213 34.91 -27.49 12.19
C TRP A 213 34.55 -26.48 13.27
N LYS A 214 33.36 -26.59 13.88
CA LYS A 214 32.98 -25.72 14.99
C LYS A 214 33.84 -26.09 16.19
N LYS A 215 34.64 -25.15 16.70
CA LYS A 215 35.38 -25.35 17.95
C LYS A 215 34.35 -25.65 19.07
N PRO A 216 34.58 -26.67 19.92
CA PRO A 216 33.69 -26.92 21.04
C PRO A 216 33.64 -25.66 21.91
N VAL A 217 32.44 -25.12 22.11
CA VAL A 217 32.25 -23.97 22.99
C VAL A 217 32.63 -24.44 24.40
N PRO A 218 33.66 -23.86 25.05
CA PRO A 218 33.95 -24.19 26.42
C PRO A 218 32.71 -23.86 27.24
N GLN A 219 32.08 -24.89 27.82
CA GLN A 219 30.95 -24.72 28.72
C GLN A 219 31.43 -23.78 29.83
N GLN A 220 30.97 -22.52 29.80
CA GLN A 220 31.15 -21.61 30.92
C GLN A 220 30.47 -22.28 32.12
N GLN A 221 31.28 -22.86 32.98
CA GLN A 221 30.85 -23.40 34.26
C GLN A 221 30.14 -22.24 34.97
N LYS A 222 28.83 -22.37 35.17
CA LYS A 222 28.07 -21.47 36.04
C LYS A 222 28.84 -21.41 37.37
N PRO A 223 29.26 -20.23 37.85
CA PRO A 223 29.87 -20.14 39.16
C PRO A 223 28.87 -20.69 40.18
N VAL A 224 29.26 -21.79 40.82
CA VAL A 224 28.60 -22.30 42.01
C VAL A 224 28.87 -21.25 43.08
N HIS A 225 27.90 -20.36 43.30
CA HIS A 225 27.88 -19.55 44.50
C HIS A 225 27.64 -20.51 45.68
N GLU A 226 28.73 -20.97 46.27
CA GLU A 226 28.76 -21.53 47.62
C GLU A 226 28.41 -20.39 48.58
N GLU A 227 27.11 -20.23 48.83
CA GLU A 227 26.58 -19.42 49.92
C GLU A 227 26.77 -20.19 51.23
N ALA A 228 28.01 -20.23 51.71
CA ALA A 228 28.34 -20.61 53.07
C ALA A 228 28.34 -19.34 53.95
N ALA A 229 27.15 -18.94 54.40
CA ALA A 229 27.00 -17.94 55.46
C ALA A 229 26.85 -18.66 56.80
N LEU A 230 27.82 -18.39 57.68
CA LEU A 230 27.87 -18.65 59.12
C LEU A 230 26.76 -17.90 59.88
#